data_AF-A0A9D4UIL5-F1
#
_entry.id   AF-A0A9D4UIL5-F1
#
_cell.length_a   1.000
_cell.length_b   1.000
_cell.length_c   1.000
_cell.angle_alpha   90.00
_cell.angle_beta   90.00
_cell.angle_gamma   90.00
#
_symmetry.space_group_name_H-M   'P 1'
#
loop_
_entity.id
_entity.type
_entity.pdbx_description
1 polymer ?
#
loop_
_entity_poly.entity_id
_entity_poly.type
_entity_poly.pdbx_seq_one_letter_code
_entity_poly.pdbx_strand_id
1 'polypeptide(L)'
;MFSTGVPTPPLFVSDGDAQLLTKAAELADTSAGFTAPHPNSACLLFNGNDIVGRGVLYGQGTTSAEVQACRSAGERANGCTAYLNLEPGDCHGDDSAIYALKQAGVSRVVVGIPHPLQHFRGKAIKELRKANIVVDVLGENLPKNTSTEQALKACHYVNAPLLYRSSLRCPMSTLKYAMTLDGKIAASTGHAAWVSSKASRQRVFATRGRSDAIIVGGNTVRRDNPKLTTRQEGGHLPARIVMSRCMHLPEDAHLWDVSSTPTIVMTQRGARKDFQQRLEKKGVEIVEFDFLTPKAVMEYCYDRGFLSVLWECGGTLAAPALTSGVIHKVIAFVAPKIIGGTTAPSPVGDMGMVEMTQALNLADVSFEKIGPDMLITGYLQPIPDLRLQVPDGLDELSATEAASFEEKPTIICFYKAWDAMGAFSNFSPHAIDIGNSEGGAVQWTSVEHYYQAQKFTGVQDTLALNHIEQIQSAESPEEAARIGRTLAKQRPDLVRSDWEGVKLEVMYTGLRAKFSKSGWRRS
;
A
#
# COMPACT_ATOMS: atom_id res chain seq x y z
N MET A 1 -23.17 -51.36 -15.71
CA MET A 1 -21.99 -50.49 -15.81
C MET A 1 -22.48 -49.07 -16.07
N PHE A 2 -22.66 -48.28 -15.00
CA PHE A 2 -22.95 -46.86 -15.14
C PHE A 2 -21.61 -46.15 -15.34
N SER A 3 -21.39 -45.62 -16.54
CA SER A 3 -20.25 -44.77 -16.85
C SER A 3 -20.47 -43.43 -16.14
N THR A 4 -19.90 -43.27 -14.95
CA THR A 4 -19.73 -41.97 -14.31
C THR A 4 -18.57 -41.26 -15.02
N GLY A 5 -18.85 -40.76 -16.22
CA GLY A 5 -17.92 -39.85 -16.90
C GLY A 5 -17.84 -38.58 -16.09
N VAL A 6 -16.70 -38.37 -15.41
CA VAL A 6 -16.33 -37.04 -14.91
C VAL A 6 -16.38 -36.12 -16.13
N PRO A 7 -17.19 -35.05 -16.13
CA PRO A 7 -17.24 -34.13 -17.26
C PRO A 7 -15.82 -33.63 -17.52
N THR A 8 -15.31 -33.86 -18.73
CA THR A 8 -14.07 -33.23 -19.15
C THR A 8 -14.29 -31.72 -19.08
N PRO A 9 -13.49 -30.98 -18.30
CA PRO A 9 -13.65 -29.54 -18.19
C PRO A 9 -13.53 -28.94 -19.60
N PRO A 10 -14.42 -28.00 -19.97
CA PRO A 10 -14.34 -27.37 -21.28
C PRO A 10 -12.97 -26.69 -21.43
N LEU A 11 -12.36 -26.87 -22.60
CA LEU A 11 -11.02 -26.38 -22.94
C LEU A 11 -10.92 -24.85 -23.02
N PHE A 12 -12.03 -24.11 -22.85
CA PHE A 12 -12.09 -22.65 -22.96
C PHE A 12 -13.06 -22.05 -21.92
N VAL A 13 -12.82 -20.79 -21.54
CA VAL A 13 -13.72 -19.99 -20.70
C VAL A 13 -14.98 -19.64 -21.50
N SER A 14 -16.14 -20.09 -21.04
CA SER A 14 -17.44 -19.80 -21.63
C SER A 14 -18.01 -18.44 -21.19
N ASP A 15 -19.08 -17.97 -21.84
CA ASP A 15 -19.83 -16.80 -21.34
C ASP A 15 -20.36 -17.01 -19.92
N GLY A 16 -20.70 -18.26 -19.56
CA GLY A 16 -21.08 -18.63 -18.20
C GLY A 16 -19.95 -18.46 -17.20
N ASP A 17 -18.71 -18.79 -17.61
CA ASP A 17 -17.52 -18.60 -16.79
C ASP A 17 -17.24 -17.10 -16.55
N ALA A 18 -17.39 -16.26 -17.58
CA ALA A 18 -17.23 -14.81 -17.46
C ALA A 18 -18.26 -14.19 -16.49
N GLN A 19 -19.51 -14.66 -16.52
CA GLN A 19 -20.55 -14.24 -15.57
C GLN A 19 -20.24 -14.66 -14.13
N LEU A 20 -19.77 -15.89 -13.92
CA LEU A 20 -19.38 -16.38 -12.59
C LEU A 20 -18.17 -15.62 -12.06
N LEU A 21 -17.21 -15.28 -12.92
CA LEU A 21 -16.07 -14.46 -12.54
C LEU A 21 -16.48 -13.01 -12.19
N THR A 22 -17.46 -12.45 -12.91
CA THR A 22 -18.04 -11.14 -12.59
C THR A 22 -18.71 -11.18 -11.21
N LYS A 23 -19.48 -12.23 -10.91
CA LYS A 23 -20.06 -12.47 -9.58
C LYS A 23 -18.99 -12.64 -8.49
N ALA A 24 -17.86 -13.29 -8.81
CA ALA A 24 -16.74 -13.38 -7.88
C ALA A 24 -16.14 -11.99 -7.59
N ALA A 25 -15.98 -11.14 -8.61
CA ALA A 25 -15.53 -9.76 -8.42
C ALA A 25 -16.53 -8.95 -7.57
N GLU A 26 -17.84 -9.03 -7.87
CA GLU A 26 -18.89 -8.38 -7.07
C GLU A 26 -18.87 -8.84 -5.61
N LEU A 27 -18.67 -10.13 -5.37
CA LEU A 27 -18.54 -10.69 -4.03
C LEU A 27 -17.28 -10.17 -3.32
N ALA A 28 -16.14 -10.11 -4.01
CA ALA A 28 -14.91 -9.53 -3.46
C ALA A 28 -15.08 -8.06 -3.07
N ASP A 29 -15.85 -7.29 -3.83
CA ASP A 29 -16.10 -5.87 -3.57
C ASP A 29 -16.81 -5.59 -2.23
N THR A 30 -17.50 -6.59 -1.66
CA THR A 30 -18.17 -6.47 -0.35
C THR A 30 -17.20 -6.25 0.81
N SER A 31 -15.93 -6.61 0.63
CA SER A 31 -14.86 -6.43 1.62
C SER A 31 -14.08 -5.11 1.48
N ALA A 32 -14.43 -4.29 0.47
CA ALA A 32 -13.73 -3.04 0.21
C ALA A 32 -13.75 -2.10 1.43
N GLY A 33 -12.57 -1.62 1.81
CA GLY A 33 -12.35 -0.80 3.00
C GLY A 33 -11.86 -1.60 4.21
N PHE A 34 -12.02 -2.92 4.25
CA PHE A 34 -11.56 -3.76 5.38
C PHE A 34 -10.28 -4.55 5.06
N THR A 35 -9.99 -4.73 3.77
CA THR A 35 -8.92 -5.61 3.30
C THR A 35 -7.53 -4.98 3.33
N ALA A 36 -7.41 -3.66 3.33
CA ALA A 36 -6.13 -2.97 3.25
C ALA A 36 -5.14 -3.47 4.33
N PRO A 37 -3.86 -3.77 3.96
CA PRO A 37 -3.21 -3.57 2.66
C PRO A 37 -3.37 -4.73 1.65
N HIS A 38 -4.23 -5.71 1.94
CA HIS A 38 -4.45 -6.89 1.10
C HIS A 38 -5.46 -6.64 -0.04
N PRO A 39 -5.47 -7.49 -1.09
CA PRO A 39 -6.46 -7.41 -2.16
C PRO A 39 -7.90 -7.65 -1.68
N ASN A 40 -8.85 -7.18 -2.49
CA ASN A 40 -10.21 -7.70 -2.46
C ASN A 40 -10.24 -9.01 -3.25
N SER A 41 -10.25 -10.13 -2.54
CA SER A 41 -10.27 -11.49 -3.13
C SER A 41 -11.54 -12.24 -2.74
N ALA A 42 -12.11 -12.96 -3.69
CA ALA A 42 -13.21 -13.88 -3.47
C ALA A 42 -13.05 -15.15 -4.30
N CYS A 43 -13.62 -16.24 -3.78
CA CYS A 43 -13.68 -17.54 -4.43
C CYS A 43 -15.12 -18.04 -4.46
N LEU A 44 -15.56 -18.49 -5.64
CA LEU A 44 -16.84 -19.18 -5.83
C LEU A 44 -16.55 -20.62 -6.30
N LEU A 45 -17.21 -21.60 -5.70
CA LEU A 45 -17.19 -22.99 -6.18
C LEU A 45 -18.51 -23.32 -6.87
N PHE A 46 -18.43 -23.79 -8.11
CA PHE A 46 -19.57 -24.12 -8.96
C PHE A 46 -19.50 -25.58 -9.40
N ASN A 47 -20.58 -26.33 -9.22
CA ASN A 47 -20.65 -27.76 -9.54
C ASN A 47 -21.22 -28.06 -10.95
N GLY A 48 -21.51 -27.03 -11.75
CA GLY A 48 -22.20 -27.15 -13.05
C GLY A 48 -23.65 -26.65 -13.04
N ASN A 49 -24.30 -26.64 -11.88
CA ASN A 49 -25.70 -26.20 -11.72
C ASN A 49 -25.83 -25.01 -10.77
N ASP A 50 -25.15 -25.03 -9.62
CA ASP A 50 -25.27 -24.03 -8.57
C ASP A 50 -23.93 -23.68 -7.90
N ILE A 51 -23.89 -22.51 -7.25
CA ILE A 51 -22.75 -22.07 -6.45
C ILE A 51 -22.84 -22.75 -5.09
N VAL A 52 -22.02 -23.77 -4.88
CA VAL A 52 -22.03 -24.60 -3.66
C VAL A 52 -21.15 -24.05 -2.54
N GLY A 53 -20.18 -23.20 -2.87
CA GLY A 53 -19.26 -22.58 -1.90
C GLY A 53 -18.93 -21.14 -2.25
N ARG A 54 -18.74 -20.31 -1.21
CA ARG A 54 -18.38 -18.90 -1.33
C ARG A 54 -17.39 -18.51 -0.24
N GLY A 55 -16.45 -17.65 -0.57
CA GLY A 55 -15.54 -17.09 0.40
C GLY A 55 -14.99 -15.75 -0.04
N VAL A 56 -14.68 -14.90 0.93
CA VAL A 56 -14.16 -13.53 0.73
C VAL A 56 -13.03 -13.30 1.71
N LEU A 57 -11.95 -12.66 1.26
CA LEU A 57 -10.92 -12.18 2.16
C LEU A 57 -11.45 -10.96 2.91
N TYR A 58 -11.61 -11.06 4.24
CA TYR A 58 -12.17 -9.97 5.03
C TYR A 58 -11.13 -8.94 5.48
N GLY A 59 -9.87 -9.35 5.62
CA GLY A 59 -8.82 -8.51 6.16
C GLY A 59 -7.53 -9.27 6.44
N GLN A 60 -6.52 -8.55 6.90
CA GLN A 60 -5.26 -9.13 7.34
C GLN A 60 -5.46 -10.20 8.41
N GLY A 61 -4.77 -11.33 8.29
CA GLY A 61 -4.84 -12.44 9.24
C GLY A 61 -6.13 -13.25 9.21
N THR A 62 -7.08 -12.90 8.33
CA THR A 62 -8.30 -13.69 8.15
C THR A 62 -8.04 -14.90 7.23
N THR A 63 -8.89 -15.92 7.34
CA THR A 63 -8.81 -17.10 6.46
C THR A 63 -8.98 -16.68 5.00
N SER A 64 -8.22 -17.25 4.08
CA SER A 64 -8.30 -16.90 2.65
C SER A 64 -9.69 -17.19 2.06
N ALA A 65 -10.02 -16.49 0.96
CA ALA A 65 -11.29 -16.66 0.27
C ALA A 65 -11.51 -18.10 -0.22
N GLU A 66 -10.46 -18.73 -0.72
CA GLU A 66 -10.46 -20.10 -1.25
C GLU A 66 -10.74 -21.11 -0.13
N VAL A 67 -10.05 -20.98 1.00
CA VAL A 67 -10.26 -21.86 2.16
C VAL A 67 -11.70 -21.72 2.68
N GLN A 68 -12.23 -20.50 2.77
CA GLN A 68 -13.62 -20.27 3.16
C GLN A 68 -14.62 -20.88 2.16
N ALA A 69 -14.37 -20.75 0.86
CA ALA A 69 -15.21 -21.34 -0.18
C ALA A 69 -15.22 -22.87 -0.11
N CYS A 70 -14.06 -23.50 0.06
CA CYS A 70 -13.95 -24.95 0.26
C CYS A 70 -14.67 -25.42 1.52
N ARG A 71 -14.50 -24.72 2.64
CA ARG A 71 -15.20 -25.04 3.91
C ARG A 71 -16.72 -24.92 3.78
N SER A 72 -17.22 -23.89 3.10
CA SER A 72 -18.66 -23.70 2.90
C SER A 72 -19.28 -24.72 1.93
N ALA A 73 -18.51 -25.19 0.94
CA ALA A 73 -18.96 -26.25 0.03
C ALA A 73 -18.95 -27.64 0.67
N GLY A 74 -17.97 -27.94 1.53
CA GLY A 74 -17.76 -29.27 2.09
C GLY A 74 -17.46 -30.30 1.00
N GLU A 75 -18.03 -31.51 1.12
CA GLU A 75 -17.85 -32.58 0.13
C GLU A 75 -18.34 -32.22 -1.28
N ARG A 76 -19.26 -31.25 -1.39
CA ARG A 76 -19.79 -30.78 -2.68
C ARG A 76 -18.75 -30.04 -3.51
N ALA A 77 -17.59 -29.69 -2.95
CA ALA A 77 -16.50 -29.08 -3.69
C ALA A 77 -15.81 -30.04 -4.67
N ASN A 78 -15.92 -31.36 -4.45
CA ASN A 78 -15.24 -32.35 -5.27
C ASN A 78 -15.74 -32.31 -6.72
N GLY A 79 -14.82 -32.15 -7.67
CA GLY A 79 -15.09 -32.01 -9.09
C GLY A 79 -15.56 -30.62 -9.53
N CYS A 80 -15.72 -29.65 -8.63
CA CYS A 80 -16.18 -28.30 -8.98
C CYS A 80 -15.15 -27.50 -9.78
N THR A 81 -15.65 -26.42 -10.41
CA THR A 81 -14.82 -25.31 -10.92
C THR A 81 -14.78 -24.20 -9.88
N ALA A 82 -13.58 -23.70 -9.56
CA ALA A 82 -13.38 -22.51 -8.74
C ALA A 82 -13.22 -21.25 -9.61
N TYR A 83 -13.89 -20.16 -9.25
CA TYR A 83 -13.75 -18.85 -9.90
C TYR A 83 -13.15 -17.86 -8.92
N LEU A 84 -11.98 -17.34 -9.28
CA LEU A 84 -11.18 -16.43 -8.47
C LEU A 84 -11.06 -15.10 -9.19
N ASN A 85 -11.54 -14.00 -8.60
CA ASN A 85 -11.41 -12.69 -9.24
C ASN A 85 -9.94 -12.24 -9.37
N LEU A 86 -9.05 -12.77 -8.53
CA LEU A 86 -7.63 -12.48 -8.46
C LEU A 86 -6.86 -13.78 -8.14
N GLU A 87 -5.67 -13.96 -8.72
CA GLU A 87 -4.77 -15.06 -8.36
C GLU A 87 -4.45 -15.04 -6.84
N PRO A 88 -4.56 -16.18 -6.13
CA PRO A 88 -4.27 -16.22 -4.70
C PRO A 88 -2.80 -15.90 -4.42
N GLY A 89 -2.57 -15.10 -3.37
CA GLY A 89 -1.24 -14.84 -2.82
C GLY A 89 -1.17 -15.35 -1.38
N ASP A 90 -0.21 -16.23 -1.08
CA ASP A 90 0.04 -16.68 0.29
C ASP A 90 1.22 -15.89 0.88
N CYS A 91 0.94 -15.05 1.88
CA CYS A 91 1.94 -14.16 2.47
C CYS A 91 2.87 -14.83 3.49
N HIS A 92 2.75 -16.13 3.74
CA HIS A 92 3.59 -16.85 4.70
C HIS A 92 4.11 -18.21 4.23
N GLY A 93 3.83 -18.59 2.98
CA GLY A 93 4.25 -19.87 2.41
C GLY A 93 3.52 -21.06 3.03
N ASP A 94 2.30 -20.84 3.53
CA ASP A 94 1.42 -21.90 4.04
C ASP A 94 0.73 -22.65 2.86
N ASP A 95 0.80 -22.09 1.65
CA ASP A 95 0.12 -22.55 0.44
C ASP A 95 -1.36 -22.93 0.70
N SER A 96 -1.97 -22.29 1.68
CA SER A 96 -3.22 -22.71 2.33
C SER A 96 -4.40 -22.70 1.36
N ALA A 97 -4.46 -21.69 0.49
CA ALA A 97 -5.44 -21.57 -0.58
C ALA A 97 -5.30 -22.70 -1.61
N ILE A 98 -4.06 -22.99 -2.05
CA ILE A 98 -3.76 -24.03 -3.03
C ILE A 98 -4.07 -25.40 -2.45
N TYR A 99 -3.65 -25.65 -1.21
CA TYR A 99 -3.91 -26.88 -0.48
C TYR A 99 -5.41 -27.11 -0.28
N ALA A 100 -6.17 -26.09 0.11
CA ALA A 100 -7.61 -26.20 0.28
C ALA A 100 -8.33 -26.57 -1.02
N LEU A 101 -8.00 -25.91 -2.14
CA LEU A 101 -8.57 -26.24 -3.45
C LEU A 101 -8.24 -27.68 -3.86
N LYS A 102 -6.98 -28.09 -3.65
CA LYS A 102 -6.51 -29.45 -3.95
C LYS A 102 -7.22 -30.50 -3.09
N GLN A 103 -7.27 -30.32 -1.77
CA GLN A 103 -7.92 -31.24 -0.85
C GLN A 103 -9.42 -31.36 -1.10
N ALA A 104 -10.06 -30.24 -1.45
CA ALA A 104 -11.47 -30.19 -1.78
C ALA A 104 -11.81 -30.93 -3.08
N GLY A 105 -10.80 -31.36 -3.87
CA GLY A 105 -10.99 -32.09 -5.12
C GLY A 105 -11.45 -31.21 -6.27
N VAL A 106 -11.12 -29.90 -6.25
CA VAL A 106 -11.45 -28.97 -7.34
C VAL A 106 -10.76 -29.43 -8.63
N SER A 107 -11.53 -29.53 -9.72
CA SER A 107 -11.05 -30.06 -11.01
C SER A 107 -10.50 -28.96 -11.93
N ARG A 108 -11.05 -27.75 -11.82
CA ARG A 108 -10.73 -26.59 -12.66
C ARG A 108 -10.74 -25.31 -11.83
N VAL A 109 -9.85 -24.37 -12.17
CA VAL A 109 -9.79 -23.02 -11.59
C VAL A 109 -9.76 -22.00 -12.72
N VAL A 110 -10.63 -21.00 -12.64
CA VAL A 110 -10.68 -19.86 -13.56
C VAL A 110 -10.27 -18.60 -12.79
N VAL A 111 -9.18 -17.97 -13.22
CA VAL A 111 -8.58 -16.79 -12.58
C VAL A 111 -8.83 -15.55 -13.41
N GLY A 112 -9.33 -14.49 -12.79
CA GLY A 112 -9.65 -13.22 -13.44
C GLY A 112 -8.42 -12.39 -13.78
N ILE A 113 -7.62 -12.02 -12.78
CA ILE A 113 -6.37 -11.29 -13.01
C ILE A 113 -5.19 -11.96 -12.28
N PRO A 114 -3.98 -11.97 -12.86
CA PRO A 114 -2.77 -12.42 -12.15
C PRO A 114 -2.48 -11.58 -10.91
N HIS A 115 -1.70 -12.13 -9.98
CA HIS A 115 -1.38 -11.39 -8.77
C HIS A 115 -0.53 -10.14 -9.11
N PRO A 116 -0.88 -8.94 -8.60
CA PRO A 116 -0.20 -7.72 -9.01
C PRO A 116 1.24 -7.65 -8.52
N LEU A 117 1.51 -8.15 -7.32
CA LEU A 117 2.86 -8.22 -6.77
C LEU A 117 3.72 -9.27 -7.49
N GLN A 118 4.87 -8.83 -8.00
CA GLN A 118 5.79 -9.66 -8.81
C GLN A 118 6.22 -10.96 -8.12
N HIS A 119 6.42 -10.93 -6.80
CA HIS A 119 6.85 -12.10 -6.03
C HIS A 119 5.75 -13.14 -5.79
N PHE A 120 4.49 -12.85 -6.14
CA PHE A 120 3.38 -13.82 -6.11
C PHE A 120 2.87 -14.19 -7.50
N ARG A 121 3.03 -13.30 -8.48
CA ARG A 121 2.50 -13.47 -9.83
C ARG A 121 2.88 -14.82 -10.46
N GLY A 122 1.88 -15.58 -10.86
CA GLY A 122 2.02 -16.87 -11.52
C GLY A 122 2.46 -18.03 -10.61
N LYS A 123 2.75 -17.80 -9.32
CA LYS A 123 3.18 -18.88 -8.41
C LYS A 123 2.03 -19.84 -8.13
N ALA A 124 0.87 -19.32 -7.74
CA ALA A 124 -0.28 -20.17 -7.42
C ALA A 124 -0.80 -20.89 -8.67
N ILE A 125 -0.81 -20.21 -9.81
CA ILE A 125 -1.17 -20.82 -11.11
C ILE A 125 -0.26 -22.02 -11.43
N LYS A 126 1.07 -21.87 -11.25
CA LYS A 126 2.03 -22.96 -11.49
C LYS A 126 1.81 -24.14 -10.54
N GLU A 127 1.61 -23.90 -9.26
CA GLU A 127 1.41 -24.96 -8.27
C GLU A 127 0.08 -25.71 -8.45
N LEU A 128 -1.00 -25.00 -8.80
CA LEU A 128 -2.28 -25.63 -9.13
C LEU A 128 -2.16 -26.53 -10.37
N ARG A 129 -1.46 -26.06 -11.42
CA ARG A 129 -1.20 -26.87 -12.63
C ARG A 129 -0.36 -28.12 -12.31
N LYS A 130 0.68 -28.00 -11.47
CA LYS A 130 1.47 -29.16 -10.98
C LYS A 130 0.63 -30.16 -10.19
N ALA A 131 -0.44 -29.71 -9.54
CA ALA A 131 -1.39 -30.57 -8.85
C ALA A 131 -2.44 -31.22 -9.78
N ASN A 132 -2.25 -31.15 -11.11
CA ASN A 132 -3.17 -31.65 -12.14
C ASN A 132 -4.57 -30.98 -12.14
N ILE A 133 -4.65 -29.75 -11.64
CA ILE A 133 -5.86 -28.92 -11.73
C ILE A 133 -5.78 -28.12 -13.03
N VAL A 134 -6.87 -28.08 -13.80
CA VAL A 134 -6.94 -27.26 -15.02
C VAL A 134 -7.05 -25.79 -14.62
N VAL A 135 -6.14 -24.93 -15.08
CA VAL A 135 -6.13 -23.51 -14.71
C VAL A 135 -6.20 -22.61 -15.94
N ASP A 136 -7.32 -21.88 -16.04
CA ASP A 136 -7.57 -20.86 -17.05
C ASP A 136 -7.37 -19.47 -16.47
N VAL A 137 -6.63 -18.62 -17.18
CA VAL A 137 -6.38 -17.23 -16.78
C VAL A 137 -6.99 -16.32 -17.83
N LEU A 138 -7.79 -15.34 -17.39
CA LEU A 138 -8.52 -14.47 -18.30
C LEU A 138 -7.54 -13.61 -19.13
N GLY A 139 -7.55 -13.84 -20.44
CA GLY A 139 -6.78 -13.10 -21.45
C GLY A 139 -5.38 -13.59 -21.78
N GLU A 140 -4.91 -14.72 -21.23
CA GLU A 140 -3.70 -15.40 -21.74
C GLU A 140 -4.00 -16.29 -22.96
N ASN A 141 -5.09 -17.06 -22.93
CA ASN A 141 -5.38 -18.11 -23.94
C ASN A 141 -6.81 -18.04 -24.50
N LEU A 142 -7.44 -16.85 -24.52
CA LEU A 142 -8.88 -16.72 -24.73
C LEU A 142 -9.26 -15.81 -25.89
N PRO A 143 -10.34 -16.13 -26.64
CA PRO A 143 -10.94 -15.19 -27.58
C PRO A 143 -11.43 -13.96 -26.81
N LYS A 144 -10.99 -12.77 -27.21
CA LYS A 144 -11.57 -11.52 -26.72
C LYS A 144 -13.02 -11.45 -27.19
N ASN A 145 -13.95 -11.55 -26.25
CA ASN A 145 -15.37 -11.31 -26.49
C ASN A 145 -15.90 -10.33 -25.43
N THR A 146 -17.07 -9.75 -25.67
CA THR A 146 -17.63 -8.70 -24.81
C THR A 146 -17.81 -9.15 -23.36
N SER A 147 -18.17 -10.41 -23.12
CA SER A 147 -18.40 -10.95 -21.77
C SER A 147 -17.09 -11.09 -20.99
N THR A 148 -16.03 -11.61 -21.60
CA THR A 148 -14.71 -11.74 -20.97
C THR A 148 -14.07 -10.38 -20.70
N GLU A 149 -14.23 -9.40 -21.59
CA GLU A 149 -13.77 -8.02 -21.35
C GLU A 149 -14.48 -7.37 -20.15
N GLN A 150 -15.80 -7.57 -20.03
CA GLN A 150 -16.57 -7.09 -18.88
C GLN A 150 -16.13 -7.75 -17.58
N ALA A 151 -15.92 -9.07 -17.57
CA ALA A 151 -15.46 -9.80 -16.39
C ALA A 151 -14.06 -9.35 -15.96
N LEU A 152 -13.14 -9.16 -16.90
CA LEU A 152 -11.81 -8.61 -16.65
C LEU A 152 -11.89 -7.22 -16.04
N LYS A 153 -12.72 -6.36 -16.63
CA LYS A 153 -12.93 -4.98 -16.17
C LYS A 153 -13.50 -4.95 -14.75
N ALA A 154 -14.42 -5.86 -14.41
CA ALA A 154 -14.91 -6.02 -13.04
C ALA A 154 -13.79 -6.42 -12.07
N CYS A 155 -12.94 -7.37 -12.43
CA CYS A 155 -11.79 -7.77 -11.62
C CYS A 155 -10.79 -6.62 -11.41
N HIS A 156 -10.49 -5.85 -12.47
CA HIS A 156 -9.66 -4.65 -12.39
C HIS A 156 -10.27 -3.57 -11.49
N TYR A 157 -11.58 -3.30 -11.59
CA TYR A 157 -12.21 -2.28 -10.76
C TYR A 157 -12.16 -2.59 -9.27
N VAL A 158 -12.45 -3.83 -8.91
CA VAL A 158 -12.47 -4.27 -7.50
C VAL A 158 -11.07 -4.23 -6.87
N ASN A 159 -10.02 -4.47 -7.67
CA ASN A 159 -8.63 -4.42 -7.22
C ASN A 159 -7.85 -3.18 -7.69
N ALA A 160 -8.53 -2.15 -8.22
CA ALA A 160 -7.87 -0.94 -8.70
C ALA A 160 -6.94 -0.29 -7.67
N PRO A 161 -7.30 -0.19 -6.36
CA PRO A 161 -6.41 0.33 -5.33
C PRO A 161 -5.07 -0.41 -5.25
N LEU A 162 -5.10 -1.74 -5.28
CA LEU A 162 -3.89 -2.57 -5.24
C LEU A 162 -3.10 -2.49 -6.56
N LEU A 163 -3.79 -2.41 -7.71
CA LEU A 163 -3.15 -2.29 -9.02
C LEU A 163 -2.37 -0.98 -9.16
N TYR A 164 -2.98 0.17 -8.78
CA TYR A 164 -2.27 1.45 -8.76
C TYR A 164 -1.10 1.43 -7.78
N ARG A 165 -1.32 0.90 -6.56
CA ARG A 165 -0.28 0.81 -5.55
C ARG A 165 0.92 -0.01 -6.03
N SER A 166 0.67 -1.15 -6.65
CA SER A 166 1.70 -2.05 -7.16
C SER A 166 2.45 -1.45 -8.35
N SER A 167 1.74 -0.76 -9.25
CA SER A 167 2.32 -0.28 -10.52
C SER A 167 3.01 1.07 -10.37
N LEU A 168 2.42 1.99 -9.60
CA LEU A 168 2.84 3.39 -9.50
C LEU A 168 3.53 3.72 -8.18
N ARG A 169 3.64 2.75 -7.25
CA ARG A 169 4.14 3.00 -5.88
C ARG A 169 3.38 4.14 -5.20
N CYS A 170 2.08 4.26 -5.47
CA CYS A 170 1.21 5.32 -4.99
C CYS A 170 -0.19 4.73 -4.70
N PRO A 171 -0.79 5.01 -3.53
CA PRO A 171 -2.17 4.62 -3.26
C PRO A 171 -3.12 5.22 -4.31
N MET A 172 -4.20 4.51 -4.63
CA MET A 172 -5.22 5.02 -5.53
C MET A 172 -5.95 6.21 -4.89
N SER A 173 -5.56 7.41 -5.30
CA SER A 173 -6.30 8.63 -4.99
C SER A 173 -7.54 8.83 -5.88
N THR A 174 -8.66 9.14 -5.23
CA THR A 174 -9.89 9.58 -5.87
C THR A 174 -10.18 11.04 -5.50
N LEU A 175 -10.29 11.93 -6.48
CA LEU A 175 -10.77 13.29 -6.27
C LEU A 175 -12.29 13.32 -6.34
N LYS A 176 -12.92 13.74 -5.24
CA LYS A 176 -14.36 13.90 -5.16
C LYS A 176 -14.72 15.38 -4.99
N TYR A 177 -15.66 15.85 -5.79
CA TYR A 177 -16.28 17.17 -5.60
C TYR A 177 -17.77 17.16 -5.93
N ALA A 178 -18.48 18.15 -5.40
CA ALA A 178 -19.86 18.45 -5.75
C ALA A 178 -19.92 19.88 -6.26
N MET A 179 -20.55 20.08 -7.41
CA MET A 179 -20.67 21.37 -8.06
C MET A 179 -22.09 21.64 -8.55
N THR A 180 -22.41 22.90 -8.75
CA THR A 180 -23.55 23.35 -9.55
C THR A 180 -23.34 23.02 -11.03
N LEU A 181 -24.38 23.10 -11.86
CA LEU A 181 -24.34 22.83 -13.29
C LEU A 181 -23.34 23.72 -14.03
N ASP A 182 -23.17 24.96 -13.56
CA ASP A 182 -22.20 25.94 -14.04
C ASP A 182 -20.81 25.84 -13.35
N GLY A 183 -20.54 24.74 -12.66
CA GLY A 183 -19.19 24.39 -12.20
C GLY A 183 -18.71 25.10 -10.94
N LYS A 184 -19.61 25.48 -10.02
CA LYS A 184 -19.26 26.15 -8.75
C LYS A 184 -19.46 25.24 -7.53
N ILE A 185 -18.53 25.29 -6.58
CA ILE A 185 -18.60 24.51 -5.32
C ILE A 185 -19.15 25.31 -4.14
N ALA A 186 -19.25 26.64 -4.26
CA ALA A 186 -19.82 27.53 -3.28
C ALA A 186 -20.26 28.85 -3.93
N ALA A 187 -21.06 29.65 -3.22
CA ALA A 187 -21.29 31.05 -3.58
C ALA A 187 -20.00 31.88 -3.45
N SER A 188 -19.97 33.09 -4.03
CA SER A 188 -18.84 34.05 -3.87
C SER A 188 -18.52 34.40 -2.41
N THR A 189 -19.51 34.31 -1.50
CA THR A 189 -19.32 34.50 -0.05
C THR A 189 -18.66 33.31 0.64
N GLY A 190 -18.48 32.19 -0.07
CA GLY A 190 -18.00 30.92 0.48
C GLY A 190 -19.10 30.02 1.04
N HIS A 191 -20.37 30.44 1.01
CA HIS A 191 -21.48 29.59 1.44
C HIS A 191 -21.65 28.39 0.49
N ALA A 192 -21.38 27.18 0.99
CA ALA A 192 -21.36 25.93 0.22
C ALA A 192 -22.40 24.91 0.71
N ALA A 193 -23.32 25.32 1.59
CA ALA A 193 -24.26 24.39 2.18
C ALA A 193 -25.18 23.79 1.11
N TRP A 194 -25.16 22.46 1.05
CA TRP A 194 -26.07 21.64 0.24
C TRP A 194 -26.04 21.91 -1.26
N VAL A 195 -24.85 21.98 -1.88
CA VAL A 195 -24.73 21.93 -3.34
C VAL A 195 -25.42 20.68 -3.89
N SER A 196 -24.93 19.49 -3.50
CA SER A 196 -25.53 18.20 -3.87
C SER A 196 -26.68 17.80 -2.95
N SER A 197 -27.53 16.91 -3.44
CA SER A 197 -28.68 16.33 -2.76
C SER A 197 -28.31 15.39 -1.60
N LYS A 198 -29.32 14.99 -0.80
CA LYS A 198 -29.15 14.02 0.29
C LYS A 198 -28.70 12.64 -0.23
N ALA A 199 -29.27 12.19 -1.34
CA ALA A 199 -28.90 10.92 -1.97
C ALA A 199 -27.42 10.91 -2.40
N SER A 200 -26.95 11.98 -3.02
CA SER A 200 -25.52 12.13 -3.37
C SER A 200 -24.61 12.11 -2.15
N ARG A 201 -25.02 12.74 -1.05
CA ARG A 201 -24.23 12.69 0.21
C ARG A 201 -24.19 11.29 0.82
N GLN A 202 -25.25 10.48 0.68
CA GLN A 202 -25.22 9.07 1.09
C GLN A 202 -24.24 8.24 0.24
N ARG A 203 -24.15 8.51 -1.07
CA ARG A 203 -23.14 7.89 -1.94
C ARG A 203 -21.72 8.22 -1.47
N VAL A 204 -21.47 9.48 -1.09
CA VAL A 204 -20.17 9.92 -0.53
C VAL A 204 -19.83 9.20 0.76
N PHE A 205 -20.81 8.99 1.65
CA PHE A 205 -20.61 8.22 2.89
C PHE A 205 -20.14 6.78 2.61
N ALA A 206 -20.74 6.12 1.62
CA ALA A 206 -20.26 4.81 1.17
C ALA A 206 -18.85 4.88 0.55
N THR A 207 -18.53 5.92 -0.23
CA THR A 207 -17.16 6.11 -0.75
C THR A 207 -16.14 6.26 0.38
N ARG A 208 -16.46 7.02 1.43
CA ARG A 208 -15.58 7.18 2.61
C ARG A 208 -15.33 5.86 3.32
N GLY A 209 -16.36 5.01 3.48
CA GLY A 209 -16.22 3.69 4.11
C GLY A 209 -15.31 2.75 3.34
N ARG A 210 -15.07 3.02 2.05
CA ARG A 210 -14.20 2.22 1.18
C ARG A 210 -12.80 2.80 1.00
N SER A 211 -12.49 3.92 1.65
CA SER A 211 -11.17 4.57 1.59
C SER A 211 -10.42 4.34 2.89
N ASP A 212 -9.10 4.28 2.82
CA ASP A 212 -8.24 4.15 4.01
C ASP A 212 -8.01 5.51 4.68
N ALA A 213 -8.02 6.58 3.86
CA ALA A 213 -7.91 7.94 4.35
C ALA A 213 -8.75 8.94 3.53
N ILE A 214 -9.15 10.03 4.19
CA ILE A 214 -9.78 11.19 3.58
C ILE A 214 -8.87 12.41 3.75
N ILE A 215 -8.47 13.04 2.66
CA ILE A 215 -7.67 14.27 2.66
C ILE A 215 -8.55 15.50 2.43
N VAL A 216 -8.37 16.49 3.30
CA VAL A 216 -8.91 17.85 3.13
C VAL A 216 -7.83 18.92 3.32
N GLY A 217 -8.06 20.11 2.78
CA GLY A 217 -7.20 21.27 3.05
C GLY A 217 -7.68 22.06 4.26
N GLY A 218 -6.78 22.85 4.88
CA GLY A 218 -7.13 23.69 6.02
C GLY A 218 -8.28 24.69 5.76
N ASN A 219 -8.49 25.13 4.51
CA ASN A 219 -9.64 25.97 4.14
C ASN A 219 -10.98 25.25 4.39
N THR A 220 -11.06 23.97 4.04
CA THR A 220 -12.25 23.14 4.27
C THR A 220 -12.52 23.02 5.77
N VAL A 221 -11.48 22.84 6.60
CA VAL A 221 -11.63 22.80 8.06
C VAL A 221 -12.17 24.13 8.61
N ARG A 222 -11.61 25.26 8.16
CA ARG A 222 -12.02 26.60 8.62
C ARG A 222 -13.45 26.96 8.22
N ARG A 223 -13.88 26.57 7.01
CA ARG A 223 -15.18 26.98 6.46
C ARG A 223 -16.31 26.03 6.82
N ASP A 224 -16.02 24.72 6.81
CA ASP A 224 -17.07 23.70 6.89
C ASP A 224 -17.07 22.93 8.22
N ASN A 225 -15.97 23.03 8.99
CA ASN A 225 -15.74 22.26 10.22
C ASN A 225 -16.23 20.80 10.11
N PRO A 226 -15.74 20.02 9.12
CA PRO A 226 -16.35 18.74 8.78
C PRO A 226 -16.03 17.68 9.83
N LYS A 227 -16.93 16.70 10.00
CA LYS A 227 -16.63 15.49 10.79
C LYS A 227 -15.81 14.45 10.02
N LEU A 228 -15.97 14.43 8.69
CA LEU A 228 -15.39 13.45 7.75
C LEU A 228 -15.66 11.97 8.12
N THR A 229 -16.81 11.69 8.73
CA THR A 229 -17.22 10.32 9.08
C THR A 229 -17.98 9.63 7.95
N THR A 230 -18.05 8.29 8.03
CA THR A 230 -18.85 7.43 7.14
C THR A 230 -20.33 7.42 7.50
N ARG A 231 -20.70 7.73 8.76
CA ARG A 231 -22.09 7.69 9.25
C ARG A 231 -22.80 6.35 8.98
N GLN A 232 -22.03 5.28 8.85
CA GLN A 232 -22.47 3.90 8.77
C GLN A 232 -22.06 3.22 10.07
N GLU A 233 -23.01 2.58 10.75
CA GLU A 233 -22.72 1.80 11.95
C GLU A 233 -21.92 0.54 11.59
N GLY A 234 -20.89 0.23 12.38
CA GLY A 234 -20.05 -0.96 12.18
C GLY A 234 -19.18 -0.98 10.91
N GLY A 235 -19.13 0.13 10.16
CA GLY A 235 -18.32 0.26 8.95
C GLY A 235 -16.85 0.60 9.21
N HIS A 236 -16.00 0.41 8.20
CA HIS A 236 -14.61 0.88 8.22
C HIS A 236 -14.54 2.41 8.41
N LEU A 237 -13.54 2.87 9.17
CA LEU A 237 -13.36 4.27 9.54
C LEU A 237 -12.03 4.80 8.97
N PRO A 238 -12.06 5.64 7.91
CA PRO A 238 -10.85 6.16 7.28
C PRO A 238 -10.10 7.13 8.20
N ALA A 239 -8.77 7.14 8.12
CA ALA A 239 -7.98 8.20 8.72
C ALA A 239 -8.34 9.57 8.13
N ARG A 240 -8.44 10.60 8.97
CA ARG A 240 -8.77 11.97 8.54
C ARG A 240 -7.50 12.79 8.42
N ILE A 241 -7.08 13.11 7.21
CA ILE A 241 -5.86 13.85 6.93
C ILE A 241 -6.18 15.31 6.62
N VAL A 242 -5.57 16.23 7.38
CA VAL A 242 -5.67 17.67 7.16
C VAL A 242 -4.34 18.20 6.67
N MET A 243 -4.33 18.75 5.45
CA MET A 243 -3.16 19.46 4.91
C MET A 243 -3.22 20.95 5.24
N SER A 244 -2.23 21.44 6.00
CA SER A 244 -2.11 22.86 6.34
C SER A 244 -0.65 23.27 6.52
N ARG A 245 -0.09 24.01 5.57
CA ARG A 245 1.33 24.44 5.60
C ARG A 245 1.70 25.25 6.84
N CYS A 246 0.83 26.16 7.27
CA CYS A 246 1.11 27.10 8.35
C CYS A 246 0.37 26.81 9.66
N MET A 247 -0.33 25.68 9.78
CA MET A 247 -1.15 25.34 10.96
C MET A 247 -2.18 26.42 11.34
N HIS A 248 -2.60 27.28 10.41
CA HIS A 248 -3.69 28.23 10.64
C HIS A 248 -5.03 27.48 10.60
N LEU A 249 -5.29 26.68 11.62
CA LEU A 249 -6.51 25.89 11.78
C LEU A 249 -7.26 26.37 13.03
N PRO A 250 -8.59 26.17 13.11
CA PRO A 250 -9.36 26.51 14.30
C PRO A 250 -8.86 25.72 15.51
N GLU A 251 -8.81 26.36 16.69
CA GLU A 251 -8.46 25.70 17.96
C GLU A 251 -9.49 24.60 18.32
N ASP A 252 -10.75 24.85 17.97
CA ASP A 252 -11.87 23.93 18.12
C ASP A 252 -12.43 23.53 16.76
N ALA A 253 -12.30 22.25 16.43
CA ALA A 253 -12.87 21.64 15.24
C ALA A 253 -13.31 20.21 15.55
N HIS A 254 -14.32 19.72 14.85
CA HIS A 254 -14.81 18.34 15.00
C HIS A 254 -13.75 17.28 14.65
N LEU A 255 -12.72 17.64 13.88
CA LEU A 255 -11.62 16.76 13.54
C LEU A 255 -10.65 16.50 14.70
N TRP A 256 -10.65 17.34 15.73
CA TRP A 256 -9.77 17.19 16.89
C TRP A 256 -10.30 16.19 17.93
N ASP A 257 -11.56 15.78 17.79
CA ASP A 257 -12.10 14.64 18.52
C ASP A 257 -11.71 13.34 17.80
N VAL A 258 -10.67 12.68 18.32
CA VAL A 258 -10.13 11.42 17.78
C VAL A 258 -10.75 10.17 18.40
N SER A 259 -11.72 10.32 19.31
CA SER A 259 -12.38 9.19 19.98
C SER A 259 -13.08 8.24 19.01
N SER A 260 -13.58 8.79 17.90
CA SER A 260 -14.30 8.03 16.87
C SER A 260 -13.41 7.62 15.71
N THR A 261 -12.41 8.40 15.33
CA THR A 261 -11.61 8.17 14.10
C THR A 261 -10.28 8.89 14.21
N PRO A 262 -9.14 8.27 13.81
CA PRO A 262 -7.85 8.93 13.88
C PRO A 262 -7.79 10.16 12.98
N THR A 263 -7.06 11.18 13.44
CA THR A 263 -6.79 12.40 12.67
C THR A 263 -5.30 12.62 12.57
N ILE A 264 -4.85 12.91 11.36
CA ILE A 264 -3.46 13.23 11.04
C ILE A 264 -3.44 14.65 10.47
N VAL A 265 -2.62 15.53 11.04
CA VAL A 265 -2.37 16.86 10.48
C VAL A 265 -0.99 16.88 9.87
N MET A 266 -0.96 17.16 8.57
CA MET A 266 0.26 17.28 7.80
C MET A 266 0.60 18.75 7.60
N THR A 267 1.79 19.14 8.05
CA THR A 267 2.20 20.54 8.11
C THR A 267 3.64 20.76 7.66
N GLN A 268 3.99 22.01 7.40
CA GLN A 268 5.36 22.38 7.07
C GLN A 268 6.18 22.51 8.36
N ARG A 269 7.44 22.07 8.32
CA ARG A 269 8.34 22.08 9.48
C ARG A 269 8.37 23.47 10.12
N GLY A 270 8.18 23.50 11.44
CA GLY A 270 8.25 24.72 12.25
C GLY A 270 6.94 25.52 12.34
N ALA A 271 5.86 25.08 11.70
CA ALA A 271 4.58 25.77 11.75
C ALA A 271 3.88 25.66 13.13
N ARG A 272 3.71 26.77 13.86
CA ARG A 272 2.95 26.88 15.14
C ARG A 272 3.16 25.69 16.09
N LYS A 273 4.39 25.52 16.57
CA LYS A 273 4.79 24.40 17.44
C LYS A 273 3.96 24.26 18.71
N ASP A 274 3.56 25.37 19.31
CA ASP A 274 2.66 25.41 20.47
C ASP A 274 1.30 24.76 20.17
N PHE A 275 0.75 25.01 18.98
CA PHE A 275 -0.53 24.46 18.56
C PHE A 275 -0.42 22.99 18.17
N GLN A 276 0.70 22.59 17.53
CA GLN A 276 1.02 21.17 17.31
C GLN A 276 0.94 20.39 18.63
N GLN A 277 1.64 20.85 19.68
CA GLN A 277 1.64 20.21 21.00
C GLN A 277 0.25 20.13 21.64
N ARG A 278 -0.60 21.14 21.44
CA ARG A 278 -1.99 21.10 21.92
C ARG A 278 -2.82 20.02 21.21
N LEU A 279 -2.64 19.84 19.91
CA LEU A 279 -3.33 18.82 19.13
C LEU A 279 -2.80 17.42 19.45
N GLU A 280 -1.49 17.24 19.61
CA GLU A 280 -0.87 15.98 20.04
C GLU A 280 -1.42 15.51 21.40
N LYS A 281 -1.60 16.44 22.35
CA LYS A 281 -2.27 16.15 23.64
C LYS A 281 -3.72 15.68 23.50
N LYS A 282 -4.40 16.04 22.41
CA LYS A 282 -5.74 15.53 22.06
C LYS A 282 -5.68 14.19 21.30
N GLY A 283 -4.50 13.63 21.05
CA GLY A 283 -4.29 12.37 20.32
C GLY A 283 -4.25 12.53 18.79
N VAL A 284 -4.14 13.75 18.29
CA VAL A 284 -3.98 14.02 16.85
C VAL A 284 -2.52 13.75 16.45
N GLU A 285 -2.30 12.94 15.41
CA GLU A 285 -0.97 12.70 14.86
C GLU A 285 -0.51 13.92 14.05
N ILE A 286 0.68 14.45 14.34
CA ILE A 286 1.28 15.56 13.58
C ILE A 286 2.44 15.04 12.75
N VAL A 287 2.40 15.27 11.44
CA VAL A 287 3.47 14.89 10.51
C VAL A 287 4.03 16.14 9.85
N GLU A 288 5.32 16.39 10.07
CA GLU A 288 6.01 17.54 9.48
C GLU A 288 6.74 17.17 8.20
N PHE A 289 6.62 18.05 7.21
CA PHE A 289 7.33 17.99 5.94
C PHE A 289 8.18 19.24 5.76
N ASP A 290 9.35 19.11 5.14
CA ASP A 290 10.15 20.30 4.74
C ASP A 290 9.37 21.12 3.71
N PHE A 291 8.76 20.44 2.73
CA PHE A 291 7.84 21.00 1.76
C PHE A 291 6.57 20.16 1.69
N LEU A 292 5.47 20.69 2.21
CA LEU A 292 4.18 20.00 2.16
C LEU A 292 3.58 20.10 0.75
N THR A 293 3.62 18.99 0.03
CA THR A 293 3.08 18.82 -1.33
C THR A 293 2.16 17.60 -1.40
N PRO A 294 1.20 17.56 -2.34
CA PRO A 294 0.36 16.36 -2.55
C PRO A 294 1.17 15.09 -2.79
N LYS A 295 2.28 15.19 -3.54
CA LYS A 295 3.18 14.06 -3.80
C LYS A 295 3.79 13.49 -2.51
N ALA A 296 4.39 14.35 -1.68
CA ALA A 296 4.99 13.92 -0.40
C ALA A 296 3.95 13.30 0.56
N VAL A 297 2.72 13.84 0.56
CA VAL A 297 1.62 13.25 1.33
C VAL A 297 1.25 11.86 0.83
N MET A 298 1.21 11.65 -0.49
CA MET A 298 0.90 10.33 -1.05
C MET A 298 2.04 9.32 -0.88
N GLU A 299 3.30 9.76 -0.84
CA GLU A 299 4.45 8.94 -0.44
C GLU A 299 4.31 8.48 1.02
N TYR A 300 3.96 9.38 1.94
CA TYR A 300 3.65 8.99 3.32
C TYR A 300 2.49 7.99 3.38
N CYS A 301 1.39 8.23 2.65
CA CYS A 301 0.26 7.30 2.59
C CYS A 301 0.67 5.93 2.02
N TYR A 302 1.59 5.92 1.05
CA TYR A 302 2.16 4.70 0.51
C TYR A 302 2.86 3.90 1.62
N ASP A 303 3.78 4.54 2.34
CA ASP A 303 4.56 3.90 3.40
C ASP A 303 3.69 3.47 4.59
N ARG A 304 2.59 4.19 4.85
CA ARG A 304 1.60 3.82 5.87
C ARG A 304 0.79 2.57 5.52
N GLY A 305 0.88 2.09 4.29
CA GLY A 305 0.17 0.90 3.82
C GLY A 305 -1.22 1.17 3.23
N PHE A 306 -1.61 2.44 3.03
CA PHE A 306 -2.90 2.77 2.44
C PHE A 306 -2.97 2.31 0.98
N LEU A 307 -4.12 1.76 0.58
CA LEU A 307 -4.44 1.38 -0.79
C LEU A 307 -5.26 2.46 -1.49
N SER A 308 -6.21 3.10 -0.79
CA SER A 308 -7.15 4.06 -1.35
C SER A 308 -7.27 5.33 -0.51
N VAL A 309 -7.18 6.48 -1.17
CA VAL A 309 -7.26 7.80 -0.54
C VAL A 309 -8.32 8.65 -1.22
N LEU A 310 -9.24 9.23 -0.45
CA LEU A 310 -10.28 10.11 -0.95
C LEU A 310 -9.91 11.57 -0.71
N TRP A 311 -9.88 12.37 -1.78
CA TRP A 311 -9.65 13.81 -1.70
C TRP A 311 -10.98 14.54 -1.75
N GLU A 312 -11.38 15.13 -0.62
CA GLU A 312 -12.57 15.98 -0.49
C GLU A 312 -12.17 17.45 -0.25
N CYS A 313 -11.33 17.97 -1.14
CA CYS A 313 -10.71 19.28 -0.97
C CYS A 313 -11.24 20.32 -1.96
N GLY A 314 -11.03 21.61 -1.63
CA GLY A 314 -11.36 22.71 -2.54
C GLY A 314 -10.35 22.85 -3.69
N GLY A 315 -10.72 23.65 -4.70
CA GLY A 315 -9.95 23.81 -5.94
C GLY A 315 -8.47 24.16 -5.76
N THR A 316 -8.12 24.94 -4.73
CA THR A 316 -6.72 25.31 -4.43
C THR A 316 -5.83 24.12 -4.09
N LEU A 317 -6.38 23.06 -3.49
CA LEU A 317 -5.63 21.83 -3.19
C LEU A 317 -5.82 20.78 -4.29
N ALA A 318 -7.01 20.73 -4.90
CA ALA A 318 -7.29 19.81 -6.00
C ALA A 318 -6.38 20.05 -7.22
N ALA A 319 -6.15 21.31 -7.59
CA ALA A 319 -5.29 21.67 -8.73
C ALA A 319 -3.84 21.13 -8.60
N PRO A 320 -3.08 21.45 -7.55
CA PRO A 320 -1.73 20.89 -7.41
C PRO A 320 -1.72 19.37 -7.23
N ALA A 321 -2.79 18.76 -6.67
CA ALA A 321 -2.90 17.30 -6.61
C ALA A 321 -3.04 16.69 -8.01
N LEU A 322 -3.90 17.26 -8.86
CA LEU A 322 -4.04 16.87 -10.27
C LEU A 322 -2.74 17.08 -11.05
N THR A 323 -2.13 18.27 -10.97
CA THR A 323 -0.87 18.60 -11.66
C THR A 323 0.28 17.70 -11.24
N SER A 324 0.31 17.26 -9.97
CA SER A 324 1.34 16.32 -9.48
C SER A 324 1.15 14.86 -9.93
N GLY A 325 0.06 14.55 -10.63
CA GLY A 325 -0.22 13.20 -11.14
C GLY A 325 -0.64 12.20 -10.05
N VAL A 326 -0.98 12.65 -8.84
CA VAL A 326 -1.35 11.73 -7.75
C VAL A 326 -2.82 11.36 -7.72
N ILE A 327 -3.68 12.02 -8.49
CA ILE A 327 -5.11 11.72 -8.62
C ILE A 327 -5.31 10.76 -9.79
N HIS A 328 -5.98 9.63 -9.54
CA HIS A 328 -6.20 8.59 -10.55
C HIS A 328 -7.66 8.53 -11.01
N LYS A 329 -8.60 8.81 -10.10
CA LYS A 329 -10.04 8.75 -10.35
C LYS A 329 -10.72 10.06 -9.97
N VAL A 330 -11.75 10.44 -10.73
CA VAL A 330 -12.63 11.56 -10.42
C VAL A 330 -14.04 11.04 -10.13
N ILE A 331 -14.67 11.61 -9.09
CA ILE A 331 -16.08 11.43 -8.74
C ILE A 331 -16.71 12.82 -8.62
N ALA A 332 -17.45 13.22 -9.64
CA ALA A 332 -18.07 14.54 -9.73
C ALA A 332 -19.59 14.44 -9.58
N PHE A 333 -20.14 15.10 -8.56
CA PHE A 333 -21.59 15.29 -8.44
C PHE A 333 -21.97 16.65 -9.02
N VAL A 334 -22.84 16.65 -10.03
CA VAL A 334 -23.34 17.86 -10.70
C VAL A 334 -24.81 18.06 -10.30
N ALA A 335 -25.06 19.08 -9.50
CA ALA A 335 -26.40 19.45 -9.07
C ALA A 335 -27.08 20.31 -10.14
N PRO A 336 -28.40 20.19 -10.37
CA PRO A 336 -29.16 21.01 -11.31
C PRO A 336 -29.43 22.40 -10.72
N LYS A 337 -28.35 23.15 -10.49
CA LYS A 337 -28.33 24.50 -9.89
C LYS A 337 -27.39 25.37 -10.71
N ILE A 338 -27.67 26.67 -10.75
CA ILE A 338 -26.80 27.68 -11.37
C ILE A 338 -26.65 28.81 -10.36
N ILE A 339 -25.42 29.27 -10.12
CA ILE A 339 -25.16 30.35 -9.14
C ILE A 339 -24.31 31.49 -9.71
N GLY A 340 -23.55 31.24 -10.76
CA GLY A 340 -22.66 32.21 -11.39
C GLY A 340 -21.54 32.67 -10.47
N GLY A 341 -21.09 33.91 -10.67
CA GLY A 341 -20.06 34.55 -9.86
C GLY A 341 -18.64 34.30 -10.39
N THR A 342 -17.97 35.40 -10.76
CA THR A 342 -16.57 35.40 -11.19
C THR A 342 -15.64 34.92 -10.08
N THR A 343 -15.92 35.30 -8.84
CA THR A 343 -15.17 34.92 -7.64
C THR A 343 -15.69 33.65 -6.95
N ALA A 344 -16.77 33.05 -7.44
CA ALA A 344 -17.29 31.81 -6.90
C ALA A 344 -16.32 30.66 -7.22
N PRO A 345 -15.91 29.86 -6.21
CA PRO A 345 -14.87 28.85 -6.38
C PRO A 345 -15.35 27.70 -7.28
N SER A 346 -14.44 27.20 -8.11
CA SER A 346 -14.59 25.99 -8.92
C SER A 346 -14.01 24.76 -8.20
N PRO A 347 -14.37 23.53 -8.64
CA PRO A 347 -13.83 22.29 -8.08
C PRO A 347 -12.33 22.12 -8.23
N VAL A 348 -11.78 22.64 -9.33
CA VAL A 348 -10.35 22.64 -9.65
C VAL A 348 -9.93 24.10 -9.82
N GLY A 349 -8.88 24.48 -9.10
CA GLY A 349 -8.27 25.80 -9.23
C GLY A 349 -7.39 25.89 -10.47
N ASP A 350 -6.50 26.88 -10.48
CA ASP A 350 -5.57 27.07 -11.60
C ASP A 350 -4.52 25.94 -11.67
N MET A 351 -4.43 25.30 -12.83
CA MET A 351 -3.44 24.27 -13.17
C MET A 351 -2.35 24.78 -14.11
N GLY A 352 -2.40 26.04 -14.54
CA GLY A 352 -1.47 26.63 -15.50
C GLY A 352 -1.68 26.20 -16.95
N MET A 353 -2.84 25.63 -17.28
CA MET A 353 -3.20 25.24 -18.64
C MET A 353 -3.78 26.44 -19.41
N VAL A 354 -3.25 26.70 -20.60
CA VAL A 354 -3.61 27.83 -21.46
C VAL A 354 -4.30 27.41 -22.76
N GLU A 355 -4.22 26.13 -23.14
CA GLU A 355 -4.84 25.56 -24.35
C GLU A 355 -5.76 24.38 -24.00
N MET A 356 -6.86 24.21 -24.74
CA MET A 356 -7.81 23.11 -24.51
C MET A 356 -7.22 21.73 -24.77
N THR A 357 -6.20 21.63 -25.61
CA THR A 357 -5.43 20.39 -25.86
C THR A 357 -4.69 19.90 -24.63
N GLN A 358 -4.46 20.77 -23.63
CA GLN A 358 -3.80 20.42 -22.37
C GLN A 358 -4.79 19.86 -21.34
N ALA A 359 -6.10 19.97 -21.59
CA ALA A 359 -7.13 19.50 -20.67
C ALA A 359 -7.00 17.99 -20.42
N LEU A 360 -7.18 17.59 -19.16
CA LEU A 360 -7.12 16.18 -18.78
C LEU A 360 -8.40 15.47 -19.22
N ASN A 361 -8.24 14.42 -20.03
CA ASN A 361 -9.35 13.54 -20.43
C ASN A 361 -9.58 12.46 -19.39
N LEU A 362 -10.85 12.13 -19.15
CA LEU A 362 -11.22 10.96 -18.37
C LEU A 362 -11.43 9.76 -19.30
N ALA A 363 -10.84 8.63 -18.95
CA ALA A 363 -11.13 7.32 -19.53
C ALA A 363 -12.21 6.61 -18.69
N ASP A 364 -12.87 5.61 -19.30
CA ASP A 364 -13.88 4.77 -18.65
C ASP A 364 -14.98 5.58 -17.94
N VAL A 365 -15.51 6.58 -18.65
CA VAL A 365 -16.46 7.52 -18.07
C VAL A 365 -17.84 6.86 -17.88
N SER A 366 -18.40 7.00 -16.69
CA SER A 366 -19.77 6.59 -16.37
C SER A 366 -20.63 7.78 -15.99
N PHE A 367 -21.90 7.74 -16.39
CA PHE A 367 -22.91 8.74 -16.03
C PHE A 367 -24.06 8.04 -15.29
N GLU A 368 -24.39 8.52 -14.10
CA GLU A 368 -25.43 7.93 -13.25
C GLU A 368 -26.28 9.04 -12.61
N LYS A 369 -27.61 8.92 -12.68
CA LYS A 369 -28.49 9.86 -11.99
C LYS A 369 -28.66 9.46 -10.52
N ILE A 370 -28.32 10.36 -9.60
CA ILE A 370 -28.48 10.16 -8.14
C ILE A 370 -29.44 11.19 -7.57
N GLY A 371 -30.70 10.79 -7.39
CA GLY A 371 -31.77 11.73 -7.04
C GLY A 371 -31.89 12.82 -8.13
N PRO A 372 -31.78 14.12 -7.78
CA PRO A 372 -31.78 15.19 -8.77
C PRO A 372 -30.41 15.46 -9.40
N ASP A 373 -29.31 14.93 -8.85
CA ASP A 373 -27.95 15.22 -9.31
C ASP A 373 -27.50 14.21 -10.38
N MET A 374 -26.52 14.59 -11.19
CA MET A 374 -25.77 13.69 -12.07
C MET A 374 -24.43 13.34 -11.44
N LEU A 375 -24.12 12.06 -11.36
CA LEU A 375 -22.82 11.54 -10.97
C LEU A 375 -22.02 11.19 -12.23
N ILE A 376 -20.86 11.82 -12.36
CA ILE A 376 -19.87 11.53 -13.40
C ILE A 376 -18.67 10.91 -12.73
N THR A 377 -18.26 9.71 -13.17
CA THR A 377 -17.02 9.10 -12.70
C THR A 377 -16.13 8.71 -13.86
N GLY A 378 -14.82 8.72 -13.66
CA GLY A 378 -13.86 8.31 -14.68
C GLY A 378 -12.44 8.32 -14.14
N TYR A 379 -11.51 7.79 -14.92
CA TYR A 379 -10.10 7.67 -14.55
C TYR A 379 -9.24 8.61 -15.38
N LEU A 380 -8.29 9.30 -14.76
CA LEU A 380 -7.33 10.17 -15.46
C LEU A 380 -6.24 9.36 -16.17
N GLN A 381 -5.96 8.16 -15.67
CA GLN A 381 -5.10 7.17 -16.29
C GLN A 381 -5.82 5.83 -16.26
N PRO A 382 -5.75 5.01 -17.31
CA PRO A 382 -6.31 3.66 -17.28
C PRO A 382 -5.83 2.89 -16.05
N ILE A 383 -6.67 1.99 -15.54
CA ILE A 383 -6.23 1.08 -14.48
C ILE A 383 -5.08 0.24 -15.03
N PRO A 384 -3.93 0.14 -14.33
CA PRO A 384 -2.80 -0.62 -14.82
C PRO A 384 -3.17 -2.08 -15.11
N ASP A 385 -2.99 -2.50 -16.35
CA ASP A 385 -3.08 -3.91 -16.75
C ASP A 385 -1.68 -4.52 -16.73
N LEU A 386 -1.41 -5.31 -15.69
CA LEU A 386 -0.09 -5.88 -15.44
C LEU A 386 0.27 -7.04 -16.38
N ARG A 387 -0.64 -7.46 -17.26
CA ARG A 387 -0.35 -8.45 -18.31
C ARG A 387 0.46 -7.83 -19.45
N LEU A 388 0.27 -6.53 -19.72
CA LEU A 388 0.97 -5.79 -20.77
C LEU A 388 2.42 -5.40 -20.41
N GLN A 389 2.88 -5.75 -19.20
CA GLN A 389 4.25 -5.47 -18.75
C GLN A 389 5.22 -6.64 -18.95
N VAL A 390 4.80 -7.72 -19.63
CA VAL A 390 5.74 -8.69 -20.21
C VAL A 390 6.22 -8.07 -21.52
N PRO A 391 7.53 -7.78 -21.70
CA PRO A 391 8.02 -7.41 -23.02
C PRO A 391 7.77 -8.58 -23.96
N ASP A 392 6.92 -8.38 -24.97
CA ASP A 392 6.86 -9.23 -26.14
C ASP A 392 8.24 -9.13 -26.85
N GLY A 393 9.08 -10.15 -26.66
CA GLY A 393 10.40 -10.22 -27.30
C GLY A 393 11.48 -10.85 -26.43
N LEU A 394 11.32 -12.13 -26.07
CA LEU A 394 12.43 -12.98 -25.61
C LEU A 394 12.36 -14.39 -26.23
N ASP A 395 11.72 -14.54 -27.40
CA ASP A 395 11.89 -15.71 -28.26
C ASP A 395 12.77 -15.30 -29.45
N GLU A 396 14.08 -15.16 -29.19
CA GLU A 396 15.20 -15.26 -30.14
C GLU A 396 16.49 -14.69 -29.51
N LEU A 397 16.92 -15.25 -28.37
CA LEU A 397 18.32 -15.15 -27.96
C LEU A 397 18.81 -16.55 -27.56
N SER A 398 19.86 -16.97 -28.29
CA SER A 398 20.44 -18.30 -28.32
C SER A 398 20.76 -18.88 -26.94
N ALA A 399 20.69 -20.22 -26.85
CA ALA A 399 20.94 -21.07 -25.69
C ALA A 399 22.38 -21.03 -25.10
N THR A 400 23.11 -19.93 -25.27
CA THR A 400 24.45 -19.70 -24.72
C THR A 400 24.52 -18.55 -23.71
N GLU A 401 23.41 -17.86 -23.42
CA GLU A 401 23.33 -16.81 -22.38
C GLU A 401 22.41 -17.17 -21.20
N ALA A 402 22.12 -18.47 -21.01
CA ALA A 402 21.30 -18.98 -19.91
C ALA A 402 22.07 -19.14 -18.57
N ALA A 403 23.06 -18.29 -18.31
CA ALA A 403 23.91 -18.36 -17.12
C ALA A 403 24.29 -16.98 -16.57
N SER A 404 23.33 -16.08 -16.36
CA SER A 404 23.43 -14.99 -15.36
C SER A 404 22.18 -14.12 -15.34
N PHE A 405 21.19 -14.48 -14.53
CA PHE A 405 20.24 -13.50 -14.00
C PHE A 405 20.28 -13.63 -12.49
N GLU A 406 21.25 -12.94 -11.88
CA GLU A 406 21.31 -12.77 -10.43
C GLU A 406 20.03 -12.04 -9.98
N GLU A 407 19.30 -12.65 -9.04
CA GLU A 407 18.29 -11.97 -8.24
C GLU A 407 18.93 -10.70 -7.66
N LYS A 408 18.42 -9.51 -8.01
CA LYS A 408 18.86 -8.28 -7.33
C LYS A 408 18.55 -8.45 -5.83
N PRO A 409 19.57 -8.45 -4.95
CA PRO A 409 19.32 -8.59 -3.53
C PRO A 409 18.45 -7.44 -3.05
N THR A 410 17.46 -7.75 -2.22
CA THR A 410 16.63 -6.72 -1.57
C THR A 410 17.53 -5.94 -0.62
N ILE A 411 17.86 -4.69 -0.99
CA ILE A 411 18.70 -3.84 -0.14
C ILE A 411 17.84 -3.34 1.01
N ILE A 412 18.16 -3.78 2.24
CA ILE A 412 17.54 -3.27 3.46
C ILE A 412 18.40 -2.10 3.96
N CYS A 413 17.81 -0.91 4.01
CA CYS A 413 18.48 0.29 4.53
C CYS A 413 18.11 0.50 6.01
N PHE A 414 19.12 0.57 6.88
CA PHE A 414 18.96 0.89 8.30
C PHE A 414 20.07 1.87 8.69
N TYR A 415 19.72 3.13 8.93
CA TYR A 415 20.72 4.14 9.27
C TYR A 415 20.64 4.51 10.76
N LYS A 416 19.42 4.70 11.28
CA LYS A 416 19.19 5.16 12.64
C LYS A 416 18.71 4.02 13.53
N ALA A 417 19.08 4.06 14.81
CA ALA A 417 18.71 3.03 15.77
C ALA A 417 17.18 2.90 15.98
N TRP A 418 16.41 3.93 15.64
CA TRP A 418 14.96 4.00 15.78
C TRP A 418 14.18 3.82 14.45
N ASP A 419 14.85 3.46 13.36
CA ASP A 419 14.18 3.07 12.11
C ASP A 419 13.46 1.71 12.30
N ALA A 420 12.56 1.32 11.37
CA ALA A 420 11.84 0.04 11.43
C ALA A 420 12.75 -1.20 11.52
N MET A 421 13.95 -1.11 10.92
CA MET A 421 15.04 -2.10 11.01
C MET A 421 16.23 -1.54 11.82
N GLY A 422 15.99 -0.53 12.65
CA GLY A 422 17.00 0.21 13.40
C GLY A 422 17.76 -0.65 14.40
N ALA A 423 17.21 -1.79 14.81
CA ALA A 423 17.93 -2.82 15.57
C ALA A 423 19.23 -3.27 14.87
N PHE A 424 19.31 -3.19 13.54
CA PHE A 424 20.51 -3.53 12.76
C PHE A 424 21.53 -2.39 12.64
N SER A 425 21.17 -1.14 12.98
CA SER A 425 22.10 -0.01 12.98
C SER A 425 23.27 -0.25 13.93
N ASN A 426 24.46 0.22 13.57
CA ASN A 426 25.63 0.15 14.45
C ASN A 426 25.45 0.94 15.76
N PHE A 427 24.62 1.99 15.72
CA PHE A 427 24.24 2.82 16.87
C PHE A 427 23.11 2.24 17.72
N SER A 428 22.58 1.07 17.37
CA SER A 428 21.53 0.45 18.18
C SER A 428 22.12 -0.40 19.32
N PRO A 429 21.62 -0.26 20.58
CA PRO A 429 22.16 -0.87 21.80
C PRO A 429 21.81 -2.37 21.92
N HIS A 430 22.07 -3.12 20.85
CA HIS A 430 21.92 -4.56 20.81
C HIS A 430 23.31 -5.19 20.80
N ALA A 431 23.59 -5.97 21.85
CA ALA A 431 24.89 -6.57 22.04
C ALA A 431 25.23 -7.60 20.96
N ILE A 432 26.51 -7.73 20.62
CA ILE A 432 27.04 -8.69 19.65
C ILE A 432 28.09 -9.58 20.31
N ASP A 433 28.25 -10.81 19.81
CA ASP A 433 29.32 -11.72 20.23
C ASP A 433 30.31 -11.87 19.08
N ILE A 434 31.58 -11.62 19.36
CA ILE A 434 32.66 -11.72 18.37
C ILE A 434 33.60 -12.83 18.82
N GLY A 435 33.82 -13.82 17.96
CA GLY A 435 34.76 -14.93 18.24
C GLY A 435 36.19 -14.41 18.41
N ASN A 436 36.91 -14.96 19.38
CA ASN A 436 38.33 -14.72 19.58
C ASN A 436 39.18 -15.84 18.95
N SER A 437 40.47 -15.60 18.79
CA SER A 437 41.43 -16.56 18.19
C SER A 437 41.68 -17.81 19.04
N GLU A 438 41.19 -17.86 20.27
CA GLU A 438 41.36 -18.96 21.24
C GLU A 438 40.10 -19.84 21.39
N GLY A 439 39.06 -19.61 20.56
CA GLY A 439 37.83 -20.41 20.54
C GLY A 439 36.72 -19.97 21.51
N GLY A 440 36.88 -18.82 22.19
CA GLY A 440 35.85 -18.15 22.99
C GLY A 440 35.16 -17.01 22.22
N ALA A 441 34.15 -16.36 22.85
CA ALA A 441 33.46 -15.21 22.29
C ALA A 441 33.51 -14.02 23.27
N VAL A 442 33.82 -12.82 22.75
CA VAL A 442 33.79 -11.57 23.52
C VAL A 442 32.49 -10.84 23.18
N GLN A 443 31.71 -10.53 24.21
CA GLN A 443 30.47 -9.77 24.06
C GLN A 443 30.77 -8.27 24.06
N TRP A 444 30.18 -7.56 23.09
CA TRP A 444 30.23 -6.09 22.98
C TRP A 444 28.83 -5.51 23.10
N THR A 445 28.68 -4.38 23.79
CA THR A 445 27.39 -3.70 24.03
C THR A 445 26.69 -3.23 22.75
N SER A 446 27.46 -2.86 21.72
CA SER A 446 26.96 -2.62 20.36
C SER A 446 28.06 -2.79 19.32
N VAL A 447 27.67 -2.76 18.03
CA VAL A 447 28.61 -2.74 16.90
C VAL A 447 29.51 -1.50 16.95
N GLU A 448 28.99 -0.34 17.38
CA GLU A 448 29.81 0.87 17.48
C GLU A 448 30.89 0.76 18.58
N HIS A 449 30.60 0.10 19.72
CA HIS A 449 31.62 -0.15 20.75
C HIS A 449 32.77 -0.99 20.19
N TYR A 450 32.43 -2.08 19.51
CA TYR A 450 33.40 -2.93 18.83
C TYR A 450 34.20 -2.14 17.79
N TYR A 451 33.51 -1.42 16.88
CA TYR A 451 34.14 -0.69 15.79
C TYR A 451 35.13 0.39 16.29
N GLN A 452 34.77 1.12 17.34
CA GLN A 452 35.65 2.16 17.89
C GLN A 452 36.85 1.59 18.63
N ALA A 453 36.68 0.48 19.36
CA ALA A 453 37.79 -0.19 20.04
C ALA A 453 38.80 -0.79 19.04
N GLN A 454 38.32 -1.32 17.92
CA GLN A 454 39.17 -1.95 16.90
C GLN A 454 40.17 -1.01 16.21
N LYS A 455 39.99 0.31 16.35
CA LYS A 455 40.96 1.32 15.90
C LYS A 455 42.30 1.22 16.63
N PHE A 456 42.29 0.75 17.87
CA PHE A 456 43.44 0.78 18.76
C PHE A 456 43.99 -0.63 19.04
N THR A 457 43.33 -1.68 18.54
CA THR A 457 43.78 -3.07 18.69
C THR A 457 45.15 -3.29 18.04
N GLY A 458 46.05 -3.95 18.76
CA GLY A 458 47.39 -4.30 18.27
C GLY A 458 48.45 -3.21 18.49
N VAL A 459 48.06 -2.03 19.00
CA VAL A 459 48.99 -0.96 19.39
C VAL A 459 49.49 -1.24 20.81
N GLN A 460 50.79 -1.46 20.95
CA GLN A 460 51.45 -1.70 22.25
C GLN A 460 51.72 -0.38 22.98
N ASP A 461 50.66 0.37 23.29
CA ASP A 461 50.70 1.60 24.08
C ASP A 461 49.67 1.54 25.21
N THR A 462 50.08 1.89 26.43
CA THR A 462 49.22 1.80 27.63
C THR A 462 48.00 2.72 27.54
N LEU A 463 48.11 3.87 26.86
CA LEU A 463 46.98 4.77 26.63
C LEU A 463 45.97 4.14 25.68
N ALA A 464 46.44 3.48 24.61
CA ALA A 464 45.57 2.79 23.65
C ALA A 464 44.76 1.67 24.34
N LEU A 465 45.40 0.89 25.22
CA LEU A 465 44.76 -0.17 26.01
C LEU A 465 43.70 0.39 26.98
N ASN A 466 44.04 1.43 27.75
CA ASN A 466 43.10 2.07 28.66
C ASN A 466 41.88 2.66 27.92
N HIS A 467 42.09 3.17 26.71
CA HIS A 467 40.99 3.71 25.91
C HIS A 467 40.09 2.63 25.31
N ILE A 468 40.62 1.45 24.98
CA ILE A 468 39.78 0.30 24.60
C ILE A 468 38.85 -0.07 25.76
N GLU A 469 39.36 -0.13 26.99
CA GLU A 469 38.55 -0.40 28.18
C GLU A 469 37.47 0.67 28.40
N GLN A 470 37.81 1.96 28.24
CA GLN A 470 36.83 3.06 28.31
C GLN A 470 35.74 2.97 27.24
N ILE A 471 36.10 2.58 26.02
CA ILE A 471 35.14 2.37 24.93
C ILE A 471 34.24 1.18 25.26
N GLN A 472 34.80 0.09 25.81
CA GLN A 472 34.02 -1.10 26.23
C GLN A 472 33.03 -0.77 27.34
N SER A 473 33.42 0.09 28.30
CA SER A 473 32.60 0.48 29.43
C SER A 473 31.66 1.67 29.17
N ALA A 474 31.62 2.20 27.94
CA ALA A 474 30.78 3.35 27.62
C ALA A 474 29.28 3.03 27.79
N GLU A 475 28.51 4.00 28.27
CA GLU A 475 27.08 3.80 28.57
C GLU A 475 26.21 3.75 27.30
N SER A 476 26.70 4.27 26.17
CA SER A 476 25.96 4.29 24.91
C SER A 476 26.87 4.20 23.66
N PRO A 477 26.32 3.77 22.51
CA PRO A 477 27.04 3.78 21.23
C PRO A 477 27.56 5.17 20.84
N GLU A 478 26.81 6.23 21.15
CA GLU A 478 27.21 7.63 20.93
C GLU A 478 28.41 8.01 21.78
N GLU A 479 28.45 7.57 23.04
CA GLU A 479 29.56 7.82 23.94
C GLU A 479 30.81 7.05 23.52
N ALA A 480 30.68 5.77 23.15
CA ALA A 480 31.75 4.99 22.55
C ALA A 480 32.33 5.65 21.29
N ALA A 481 31.45 6.15 20.40
CA ALA A 481 31.84 6.91 19.22
C ALA A 481 32.59 8.20 19.57
N ARG A 482 32.14 8.94 20.58
CA ARG A 482 32.78 10.18 21.04
C ARG A 482 34.18 9.91 21.59
N ILE A 483 34.35 8.90 22.44
CA ILE A 483 35.64 8.52 23.02
C ILE A 483 36.61 8.11 21.91
N GLY A 484 36.22 7.14 21.07
CA GLY A 484 37.09 6.60 20.02
C GLY A 484 37.46 7.61 18.93
N ARG A 485 36.55 8.52 18.55
CA ARG A 485 36.86 9.57 17.55
C ARG A 485 37.72 10.69 18.12
N THR A 486 37.50 11.08 19.37
CA THR A 486 38.30 12.12 20.03
C THR A 486 39.76 11.69 20.10
N LEU A 487 40.03 10.47 20.57
CA LEU A 487 41.40 9.96 20.67
C LEU A 487 42.05 9.81 19.30
N ALA A 488 41.37 9.20 18.33
CA ALA A 488 41.90 9.04 16.97
C ALA A 488 42.26 10.40 16.32
N LYS A 489 41.55 11.48 16.67
CA LYS A 489 41.84 12.83 16.21
C LYS A 489 43.01 13.48 16.95
N GLN A 490 43.10 13.28 18.26
CA GLN A 490 44.15 13.89 19.10
C GLN A 490 45.49 13.16 18.99
N ARG A 491 45.45 11.85 18.80
CA ARG A 491 46.58 10.93 18.76
C ARG A 491 46.42 9.94 17.60
N PRO A 492 46.55 10.41 16.34
CA PRO A 492 46.45 9.54 15.18
C PRO A 492 47.54 8.47 15.14
N ASP A 493 48.66 8.69 15.84
CA ASP A 493 49.75 7.74 16.04
C ASP A 493 49.35 6.49 16.84
N LEU A 494 48.27 6.58 17.63
CA LEU A 494 47.74 5.45 18.40
C LEU A 494 46.70 4.62 17.61
N VAL A 495 46.30 5.05 16.42
CA VAL A 495 45.42 4.28 15.56
C VAL A 495 46.26 3.25 14.81
N ARG A 496 45.81 1.99 14.75
CA ARG A 496 46.48 0.93 14.00
C ARG A 496 46.76 1.37 12.56
N SER A 497 47.97 1.08 12.07
CA SER A 497 48.48 1.62 10.80
C SER A 497 47.68 1.18 9.56
N ASP A 498 47.02 0.04 9.64
CA ASP A 498 46.20 -0.56 8.58
C ASP A 498 44.71 -0.17 8.68
N TRP A 499 44.33 0.72 9.60
CA TRP A 499 42.92 1.06 9.88
C TRP A 499 42.12 1.41 8.63
N GLU A 500 42.67 2.22 7.73
CA GLU A 500 41.99 2.62 6.50
C GLU A 500 41.67 1.45 5.57
N GLY A 501 42.50 0.39 5.59
CA GLY A 501 42.29 -0.83 4.82
C GLY A 501 41.32 -1.81 5.48
N VAL A 502 41.27 -1.85 6.82
CA VAL A 502 40.48 -2.86 7.56
C VAL A 502 39.14 -2.34 8.10
N LYS A 503 38.90 -1.03 8.14
CA LYS A 503 37.69 -0.43 8.74
C LYS A 503 36.39 -1.01 8.19
N LEU A 504 36.32 -1.31 6.90
CA LEU A 504 35.12 -1.87 6.28
C LEU A 504 34.89 -3.32 6.72
N GLU A 505 35.94 -4.12 6.79
CA GLU A 505 35.89 -5.50 7.26
C GLU A 505 35.52 -5.58 8.75
N VAL A 506 36.07 -4.67 9.56
CA VAL A 506 35.71 -4.54 10.98
C VAL A 506 34.22 -4.21 11.12
N MET A 507 33.72 -3.21 10.40
CA MET A 507 32.29 -2.87 10.43
C MET A 507 31.42 -4.03 9.97
N TYR A 508 31.82 -4.69 8.88
CA TYR A 508 31.12 -5.86 8.33
C TYR A 508 31.06 -7.01 9.35
N THR A 509 32.18 -7.32 10.01
CA THR A 509 32.24 -8.35 11.06
C THR A 509 31.30 -8.04 12.21
N GLY A 510 31.27 -6.79 12.69
CA GLY A 510 30.36 -6.37 13.75
C GLY A 510 28.89 -6.47 13.35
N LEU A 511 28.54 -5.99 12.14
CA LEU A 511 27.18 -6.09 11.62
C LEU A 511 26.76 -7.55 11.41
N ARG A 512 27.63 -8.38 10.84
CA ARG A 512 27.37 -9.82 10.62
C ARG A 512 27.07 -10.54 11.93
N ALA A 513 27.83 -10.25 12.99
CA ALA A 513 27.58 -10.80 14.32
C ALA A 513 26.18 -10.45 14.86
N LYS A 514 25.69 -9.25 14.53
CA LYS A 514 24.34 -8.80 14.86
C LYS A 514 23.26 -9.60 14.14
N PHE A 515 23.50 -10.00 12.89
CA PHE A 515 22.59 -10.87 12.14
C PHE A 515 22.62 -12.31 12.62
N SER A 516 23.75 -12.80 13.14
CA SER A 516 23.88 -14.18 13.61
C SER A 516 23.39 -14.42 15.05
N LYS A 517 23.34 -13.38 15.90
CA LYS A 517 22.97 -13.52 17.34
C LYS A 517 21.45 -13.60 17.59
N SER A 518 20.63 -13.46 16.55
CA SER A 518 19.19 -13.49 16.68
C SER A 518 18.64 -14.88 16.39
N GLY A 519 18.03 -15.50 17.41
CA GLY A 519 17.07 -16.58 17.25
C GLY A 519 15.80 -16.13 16.51
N TRP A 520 15.93 -15.61 15.29
CA TRP A 520 14.83 -15.54 14.31
C TRP A 520 14.61 -16.93 13.69
N ARG A 521 14.57 -17.96 14.54
CA ARG A 521 13.86 -19.20 14.23
C ARG A 521 12.43 -18.95 14.69
N ARG A 522 11.53 -18.88 13.72
CA ARG A 522 10.07 -18.86 13.83
C ARG A 522 9.54 -19.25 15.21
N SER A 523 8.95 -18.28 15.91
CA SER A 523 7.91 -18.49 16.92
C SER A 523 6.65 -17.81 16.45
#